data_AF-A0AAN3SLZ5-F1
#
_entry.id   AF-A0AAN3SLZ5-F1
#
_cell.length_a   1.000
_cell.length_b   1.000
_cell.length_c   1.000
_cell.angle_alpha   90.00
_cell.angle_beta   90.00
_cell.angle_gamma   90.00
#
_symmetry.space_group_name_H-M   'P 1'
#
loop_
_entity.id
_entity.type
_entity.pdbx_description
1 polymer ?
#
loop_
_entity_poly.entity_id
_entity_poly.type
_entity_poly.pdbx_seq_one_letter_code
_entity_poly.pdbx_strand_id
1 'polypeptide(L)'
;MTSQNNPAWRNDDLEGAVIGAFFLRGADPEVMDILATLPADVFFVRQYRDIYAGICRQARVSGVIDPVLLCNEMPELAPVITDTGRKTWVKSSLEHYVAALRRNAALRDAEKTLTEALQNLRDAHTCEAAEDALKDAQNMMASLSTGKGVIQPVHIDDVLPEVVGRVECRNQGLEKSRALMTGIDELDAKTGGMEPGDLVFIAARPSMGKTELALDIIDKVTEQGHGVLLFTMEMANIQIGERMVSAAGGMPVSRLKSVARFEDEDWARFSQGVGRMTGRNIWMVDQANLTIDEICATTRYHRMKHPETALVVVDYLGLIKTRSTGRHDLAVGEISKGLKSLAKSGGFPLIALSQLSRGVESRPNKRPMNSDLKNSGEIEADADIILMLYRDEVYNPDTQARGIAEINITKQRNGTLGTIYRRFHNGHFLPVDQESARVLSTPMTPGNPRRYSNNRMSGSKAERLF
;
A
#
# COMPACT_ATOMS: atom_id res chain seq x y z
N MET A 1 -21.94 18.08 50.86
CA MET A 1 -21.55 16.74 50.35
C MET A 1 -21.04 16.93 48.92
N THR A 2 -19.74 17.16 48.79
CA THR A 2 -19.04 17.37 47.53
C THR A 2 -18.87 16.03 46.84
N SER A 3 -19.57 15.80 45.74
CA SER A 3 -19.24 14.71 44.81
C SER A 3 -17.85 15.02 44.26
N GLN A 4 -16.81 14.35 44.78
CA GLN A 4 -15.50 14.37 44.15
C GLN A 4 -15.68 13.88 42.70
N ASN A 5 -15.25 14.69 41.74
CA ASN A 5 -15.20 14.37 40.31
C ASN A 5 -14.33 13.12 40.12
N ASN A 6 -14.93 11.93 40.15
CA ASN A 6 -14.24 10.71 39.79
C ASN A 6 -14.16 10.66 38.26
N PRO A 7 -13.00 10.38 37.65
CA PRO A 7 -12.89 10.31 36.20
C PRO A 7 -13.85 9.26 35.64
N ALA A 8 -14.44 9.53 34.47
CA ALA A 8 -15.51 8.72 33.88
C ALA A 8 -15.13 7.25 33.62
N TRP A 9 -13.83 6.96 33.49
CA TRP A 9 -13.31 5.60 33.32
C TRP A 9 -13.11 4.84 34.64
N ARG A 10 -13.14 5.50 35.80
CA ARG A 10 -12.89 4.85 37.08
C ARG A 10 -14.15 4.18 37.61
N ASN A 11 -14.11 2.85 37.69
CA ASN A 11 -15.20 2.03 38.22
C ASN A 11 -14.64 0.84 39.01
N ASP A 12 -14.39 1.08 40.29
CA ASP A 12 -13.77 0.11 41.19
C ASP A 12 -14.69 -1.12 41.43
N ASP A 13 -16.01 -0.95 41.32
CA ASP A 13 -16.99 -2.04 41.45
C ASP A 13 -16.97 -2.99 40.25
N LEU A 14 -16.76 -2.46 39.04
CA LEU A 14 -16.60 -3.26 37.82
C LEU A 14 -15.34 -4.14 37.89
N GLU A 15 -14.21 -3.58 38.34
CA GLU A 15 -12.95 -4.32 38.49
C GLU A 15 -13.12 -5.51 39.44
N GLY A 16 -13.74 -5.27 40.59
CA GLY A 16 -14.06 -6.34 41.55
C GLY A 16 -15.03 -7.37 40.96
N ALA A 17 -16.06 -6.92 40.24
CA ALA A 17 -17.04 -7.84 39.67
C ALA A 17 -16.47 -8.76 38.58
N VAL A 18 -15.50 -8.28 37.78
CA VAL A 18 -14.77 -9.09 36.79
C VAL A 18 -13.91 -10.15 37.48
N ILE A 19 -13.18 -9.79 38.55
CA ILE A 19 -12.39 -10.75 39.33
C ILE A 19 -13.30 -11.79 40.02
N GLY A 20 -14.42 -11.35 40.58
CA GLY A 20 -15.42 -12.26 41.16
C GLY A 20 -15.99 -13.23 40.13
N ALA A 21 -16.20 -12.78 38.89
CA ALA A 21 -16.63 -13.65 37.81
C ALA A 21 -15.56 -14.69 37.42
N PHE A 22 -14.26 -14.36 37.46
CA PHE A 22 -13.19 -15.33 37.26
C PHE A 22 -13.18 -16.42 38.35
N PHE A 23 -13.34 -16.04 39.62
CA PHE A 23 -13.43 -17.03 40.70
C PHE A 23 -14.64 -17.94 40.57
N LEU A 24 -15.79 -17.40 40.13
CA LEU A 24 -17.03 -18.16 40.04
C LEU A 24 -17.07 -19.11 38.83
N ARG A 25 -16.50 -18.70 37.70
CA ARG A 25 -16.46 -19.50 36.47
C ARG A 25 -15.31 -20.50 36.47
N GLY A 26 -14.23 -20.23 37.22
CA GLY A 26 -13.06 -21.09 37.26
C GLY A 26 -12.34 -21.13 35.90
N ALA A 27 -11.66 -22.24 35.62
CA ALA A 27 -10.91 -22.47 34.37
C ALA A 27 -11.80 -22.84 33.17
N ASP A 28 -12.87 -22.07 32.96
CA ASP A 28 -13.73 -22.11 31.78
C ASP A 28 -12.94 -21.68 30.52
N PRO A 29 -13.12 -22.31 29.34
CA PRO A 29 -12.50 -21.87 28.09
C PRO A 29 -12.54 -20.34 27.85
N GLU A 30 -13.70 -19.70 28.06
CA GLU A 30 -13.85 -18.25 27.87
C GLU A 30 -12.96 -17.44 28.84
N VAL A 31 -12.86 -17.90 30.09
CA VAL A 31 -11.99 -17.28 31.10
C VAL A 31 -10.52 -17.44 30.72
N MET A 32 -10.13 -18.62 30.25
CA MET A 32 -8.74 -18.89 29.86
C MET A 32 -8.31 -18.05 28.65
N ASP A 33 -9.20 -17.84 27.67
CA ASP A 33 -8.97 -16.96 26.53
C ASP A 33 -8.82 -15.48 26.95
N ILE A 34 -9.63 -15.04 27.91
CA ILE A 34 -9.51 -13.71 28.49
C ILE A 34 -8.18 -13.57 29.25
N LEU A 35 -7.81 -14.52 30.10
CA LEU A 35 -6.54 -14.51 30.85
C LEU A 35 -5.31 -14.52 29.95
N ALA A 36 -5.40 -15.13 28.76
CA ALA A 36 -4.33 -15.13 27.78
C ALA A 36 -4.15 -13.75 27.10
N THR A 37 -5.21 -12.96 26.97
CA THR A 37 -5.23 -11.72 26.17
C THR A 37 -5.29 -10.44 26.99
N LEU A 38 -5.78 -10.49 28.24
CA LEU A 38 -5.98 -9.32 29.09
C LEU A 38 -4.75 -9.08 29.98
N PRO A 39 -4.03 -7.96 29.81
CA PRO A 39 -2.91 -7.62 30.68
C PRO A 39 -3.38 -7.11 32.05
N ALA A 40 -2.54 -7.26 33.07
CA ALA A 40 -2.90 -6.91 34.45
C ALA A 40 -3.01 -5.40 34.71
N ASP A 41 -2.31 -4.60 33.90
CA ASP A 41 -2.35 -3.13 33.95
C ASP A 41 -3.73 -2.54 33.66
N VAL A 42 -4.63 -3.29 33.02
CA VAL A 42 -6.02 -2.88 32.78
C VAL A 42 -6.75 -2.57 34.08
N PHE A 43 -6.39 -3.23 35.19
CA PHE A 43 -6.90 -2.92 36.52
C PHE A 43 -6.22 -1.67 37.10
N PHE A 44 -7.02 -0.65 37.44
CA PHE A 44 -6.54 0.58 38.08
C PHE A 44 -6.20 0.34 39.54
N VAL A 45 -7.04 -0.38 40.28
CA VAL A 45 -6.82 -0.63 41.71
C VAL A 45 -5.69 -1.64 41.87
N ARG A 46 -4.63 -1.25 42.59
CA ARG A 46 -3.45 -2.09 42.80
C ARG A 46 -3.79 -3.47 43.37
N GLN A 47 -4.70 -3.53 44.34
CA GLN A 47 -5.12 -4.79 44.95
C GLN A 47 -5.76 -5.74 43.93
N TYR A 48 -6.63 -5.23 43.05
CA TYR A 48 -7.25 -6.04 41.98
C TYR A 48 -6.24 -6.47 40.91
N ARG A 49 -5.30 -5.59 40.55
CA ARG A 49 -4.19 -5.94 39.66
C ARG A 49 -3.35 -7.10 40.22
N ASP A 50 -2.99 -7.02 41.50
CA ASP A 50 -2.17 -8.03 42.17
C ASP A 50 -2.92 -9.37 42.29
N ILE A 51 -4.23 -9.32 42.59
CA ILE A 51 -5.12 -10.49 42.60
C ILE A 51 -5.21 -11.12 41.20
N TYR A 52 -5.47 -10.33 40.17
CA TYR A 52 -5.54 -10.81 38.78
C TYR A 52 -4.22 -11.45 38.32
N ALA A 53 -3.08 -10.84 38.64
CA ALA A 53 -1.77 -11.43 38.36
C ALA A 53 -1.58 -12.78 39.08
N GLY A 54 -2.11 -12.91 40.30
CA GLY A 54 -2.19 -14.17 41.03
C GLY A 54 -3.05 -15.21 40.32
N ILE A 55 -4.26 -14.85 39.88
CA ILE A 55 -5.15 -15.71 39.09
C ILE A 55 -4.45 -16.21 37.83
N CYS A 56 -3.79 -15.33 37.08
CA CYS A 56 -3.02 -15.70 35.88
C CYS A 56 -1.90 -16.70 36.20
N ARG A 57 -1.20 -16.56 37.33
CA ARG A 57 -0.18 -17.53 37.76
C ARG A 57 -0.81 -18.87 38.12
N GLN A 58 -1.87 -18.85 38.89
CA GLN A 58 -2.58 -20.05 39.34
C GLN A 58 -3.12 -20.85 38.15
N ALA A 59 -3.77 -20.16 37.19
CA ALA A 59 -4.29 -20.76 35.96
C ALA A 59 -3.19 -21.37 35.09
N ARG A 60 -2.01 -20.73 35.00
CA ARG A 60 -0.86 -21.25 34.23
C ARG A 60 -0.18 -22.46 34.86
N VAL A 61 -0.03 -22.46 36.18
CA VAL A 61 0.75 -23.49 36.91
C VAL A 61 -0.13 -24.70 37.26
N SER A 62 -1.33 -24.46 37.76
CA SER A 62 -2.20 -25.50 38.32
C SER A 62 -3.41 -25.81 37.44
N GLY A 63 -3.73 -24.98 36.45
CA GLY A 63 -4.96 -25.10 35.66
C GLY A 63 -6.23 -24.83 36.48
N VAL A 64 -6.09 -24.30 37.70
CA VAL A 64 -7.19 -24.03 38.63
C VAL A 64 -7.23 -22.54 38.94
N ILE A 65 -8.43 -22.01 39.15
CA ILE A 65 -8.67 -20.67 39.68
C ILE A 65 -9.49 -20.87 40.95
N ASP A 66 -8.85 -20.71 42.11
CA ASP A 66 -9.46 -20.95 43.42
C ASP A 66 -9.08 -19.81 44.38
N PRO A 67 -10.07 -19.05 44.91
CA PRO A 67 -9.83 -17.92 45.79
C PRO A 67 -9.22 -18.32 47.14
N VAL A 68 -9.49 -19.52 47.67
CA VAL A 68 -8.93 -19.99 48.95
C VAL A 68 -7.44 -20.29 48.79
N LEU A 69 -7.05 -20.95 47.71
CA LEU A 69 -5.65 -21.18 47.38
C LEU A 69 -4.92 -19.83 47.17
N LEU A 70 -5.55 -18.89 46.48
CA LEU A 70 -4.97 -17.57 46.27
C LEU A 70 -4.81 -16.78 47.59
N CYS A 71 -5.74 -16.92 48.54
CA CYS A 71 -5.60 -16.35 49.89
C CYS A 71 -4.39 -16.93 50.65
N ASN A 72 -4.08 -18.22 50.47
CA ASN A 72 -2.90 -18.84 51.09
C ASN A 72 -1.59 -18.32 50.47
N GLU A 73 -1.59 -18.06 49.17
CA GLU A 73 -0.45 -17.47 48.46
C GLU A 73 -0.27 -15.98 48.78
N MET A 74 -1.37 -15.26 49.04
CA MET A 74 -1.40 -13.82 49.24
C MET A 74 -2.21 -13.43 50.49
N PRO A 75 -1.72 -13.73 51.71
CA PRO A 75 -2.47 -13.55 52.95
C PRO A 75 -2.85 -12.08 53.21
N GLU A 76 -2.01 -11.14 52.77
CA GLU A 76 -2.24 -9.70 52.88
C GLU A 76 -3.48 -9.21 52.09
N LEU A 77 -3.88 -9.94 51.04
CA LEU A 77 -5.02 -9.60 50.18
C LEU A 77 -6.25 -10.48 50.46
N ALA A 78 -6.18 -11.40 51.42
CA ALA A 78 -7.26 -12.34 51.73
C ALA A 78 -8.63 -11.67 52.02
N PRO A 79 -8.71 -10.54 52.76
CA PRO A 79 -9.98 -9.85 52.97
C PRO A 79 -10.60 -9.34 51.65
N VAL A 80 -9.77 -8.82 50.75
CA VAL A 80 -10.19 -8.25 49.46
C VAL A 80 -10.60 -9.38 48.51
N ILE A 81 -9.85 -10.47 48.45
CA ILE A 81 -10.18 -11.66 47.64
C ILE A 81 -11.55 -12.22 48.08
N THR A 82 -11.77 -12.34 49.39
CA THR A 82 -13.01 -12.88 49.95
C THR A 82 -14.21 -11.97 49.68
N ASP A 83 -14.05 -10.65 49.77
CA ASP A 83 -15.09 -9.67 49.42
C ASP A 83 -15.42 -9.70 47.92
N THR A 84 -14.38 -9.77 47.08
CA THR A 84 -14.52 -9.80 45.62
C THR A 84 -15.23 -11.06 45.13
N GLY A 85 -14.96 -12.21 45.75
CA GLY A 85 -15.68 -13.46 45.48
C GLY A 85 -17.19 -13.37 45.75
N ARG A 86 -17.66 -12.38 46.53
CA ARG A 86 -19.10 -12.14 46.76
C ARG A 86 -19.73 -11.21 45.73
N LYS A 87 -18.93 -10.44 44.99
CA LYS A 87 -19.37 -9.49 43.95
C LYS A 87 -19.35 -10.18 42.58
N THR A 88 -20.42 -10.89 42.22
CA THR A 88 -20.43 -11.78 41.03
C THR A 88 -21.56 -11.49 40.03
N TRP A 89 -22.06 -10.24 39.97
CA TRP A 89 -23.15 -9.84 39.08
C TRP A 89 -22.77 -9.78 37.58
N VAL A 90 -21.49 -9.98 37.24
CA VAL A 90 -20.92 -9.96 35.87
C VAL A 90 -20.90 -11.34 35.18
N LYS A 91 -21.39 -12.41 35.85
CA LYS A 91 -21.24 -13.81 35.42
C LYS A 91 -21.66 -14.11 33.97
N SER A 92 -22.77 -13.56 33.50
CA SER A 92 -23.40 -13.92 32.21
C SER A 92 -22.88 -13.15 30.99
N SER A 93 -22.09 -12.10 31.20
CA SER A 93 -21.64 -11.22 30.10
C SER A 93 -20.20 -10.76 30.32
N LEU A 94 -19.35 -11.68 30.77
CA LEU A 94 -17.96 -11.41 31.15
C LEU A 94 -17.19 -10.68 30.04
N GLU A 95 -17.32 -11.11 28.78
CA GLU A 95 -16.70 -10.43 27.63
C GLU A 95 -17.08 -8.94 27.51
N HIS A 96 -18.36 -8.60 27.69
CA HIS A 96 -18.83 -7.22 27.60
C HIS A 96 -18.20 -6.35 28.68
N TYR A 97 -18.11 -6.86 29.91
CA TYR A 97 -17.52 -6.15 31.04
C TYR A 97 -16.00 -6.08 30.96
N VAL A 98 -15.34 -7.10 30.41
CA VAL A 98 -13.91 -7.07 30.09
C VAL A 98 -13.62 -6.06 28.96
N ALA A 99 -14.48 -5.95 27.96
CA ALA A 99 -14.39 -4.92 26.94
C ALA A 99 -14.55 -3.51 27.54
N ALA A 100 -15.48 -3.34 28.48
CA ALA A 100 -15.63 -2.09 29.24
C ALA A 100 -14.37 -1.77 30.07
N LEU A 101 -13.78 -2.77 30.74
CA LEU A 101 -12.53 -2.65 31.49
C LEU A 101 -11.37 -2.20 30.58
N ARG A 102 -11.22 -2.84 29.41
CA ARG A 102 -10.23 -2.46 28.38
C ARG A 102 -10.43 -1.03 27.89
N ARG A 103 -11.67 -0.64 27.65
CA ARG A 103 -12.01 0.73 27.25
C ARG A 103 -11.63 1.74 28.35
N ASN A 104 -11.89 1.41 29.60
CA ASN A 104 -11.55 2.27 30.74
C ASN A 104 -10.03 2.42 30.89
N ALA A 105 -9.26 1.33 30.75
CA ALA A 105 -7.80 1.39 30.74
C ALA A 105 -7.26 2.22 29.57
N ALA A 106 -7.81 2.04 28.36
CA ALA A 106 -7.41 2.84 27.21
C ALA A 106 -7.67 4.34 27.42
N LEU A 107 -8.80 4.71 28.04
CA LEU A 107 -9.10 6.10 28.39
C LEU A 107 -8.14 6.66 29.45
N ARG A 108 -7.81 5.85 30.48
CA ARG A 108 -6.84 6.22 31.51
C ARG A 108 -5.44 6.42 30.92
N ASP A 109 -5.00 5.52 30.05
CA ASP A 109 -3.69 5.58 29.43
C ASP A 109 -3.62 6.78 28.48
N ALA A 110 -4.70 7.06 27.73
CA ALA A 110 -4.84 8.28 26.93
C ALA A 110 -4.75 9.55 27.79
N GLU A 111 -5.46 9.62 28.91
CA GLU A 111 -5.40 10.76 29.83
C GLU A 111 -3.99 10.98 30.38
N LYS A 112 -3.33 9.89 30.80
CA LYS A 112 -1.95 9.94 31.29
C LYS A 112 -0.99 10.45 30.20
N THR A 113 -1.07 9.88 29.00
CA THR A 113 -0.21 10.28 27.88
C THR A 113 -0.45 11.73 27.45
N LEU A 114 -1.70 12.20 27.42
CA LEU A 114 -2.02 13.60 27.13
C LEU A 114 -1.49 14.55 28.21
N THR A 115 -1.56 14.14 29.47
CA THR A 115 -1.01 14.93 30.58
C THR A 115 0.51 15.01 30.50
N GLU A 116 1.21 13.91 30.19
CA GLU A 116 2.66 13.88 29.97
C GLU A 116 3.07 14.74 28.77
N ALA A 117 2.34 14.65 27.65
CA ALA A 117 2.60 15.48 26.47
C ALA A 117 2.41 16.98 26.78
N LEU A 118 1.36 17.35 27.52
CA LEU A 118 1.13 18.72 27.96
C LEU A 118 2.26 19.22 28.89
N GLN A 119 2.72 18.35 29.79
CA GLN A 119 3.81 18.66 30.72
C GLN A 119 5.11 18.91 29.96
N ASN A 120 5.46 18.03 29.01
CA ASN A 120 6.65 18.19 28.16
C ASN A 120 6.62 19.48 27.34
N LEU A 121 5.45 19.88 26.83
CA LEU A 121 5.28 21.16 26.13
C LEU A 121 5.45 22.37 27.06
N ARG A 122 5.03 22.26 28.33
CA ARG A 122 5.20 23.33 29.34
C ARG A 122 6.64 23.46 29.82
N ASP A 123 7.37 22.35 29.89
CA ASP A 123 8.75 22.28 30.36
C ASP A 123 9.76 22.65 29.24
N ALA A 124 9.30 22.84 28.00
CA ALA A 124 10.12 23.30 26.88
C ALA A 124 10.44 24.80 27.00
N HIS A 125 11.73 25.13 27.14
CA HIS A 125 12.21 26.52 27.32
C HIS A 125 12.83 27.14 26.06
N THR A 126 12.93 26.41 24.94
CA THR A 126 13.45 26.90 23.65
C THR A 126 12.47 26.58 22.53
N CYS A 127 12.51 27.34 21.42
CA CYS A 127 11.64 27.10 20.26
C CYS A 127 11.87 25.72 19.64
N GLU A 128 13.12 25.27 19.56
CA GLU A 128 13.48 23.94 19.02
C GLU A 128 12.94 22.81 19.90
N ALA A 129 13.06 22.93 21.23
CA ALA A 129 12.49 21.95 22.17
C ALA A 129 10.96 21.92 22.13
N ALA A 130 10.31 23.07 21.88
CA ALA A 130 8.86 23.13 21.72
C ALA A 130 8.38 22.47 20.42
N GLU A 131 9.12 22.61 19.32
CA GLU A 131 8.83 21.91 18.06
C GLU A 131 8.99 20.40 18.18
N ASP A 132 10.02 19.93 18.87
CA ASP A 132 10.24 18.51 19.09
C ASP A 132 9.21 17.91 20.07
N ALA A 133 8.90 18.61 21.17
CA ALA A 133 7.82 18.21 22.08
C ALA A 133 6.45 18.17 21.37
N LEU A 134 6.20 19.05 20.39
CA LEU A 134 4.99 19.03 19.57
C LEU A 134 4.94 17.81 18.64
N LYS A 135 6.07 17.44 18.01
CA LYS A 135 6.17 16.21 17.19
C LYS A 135 5.95 14.98 18.06
N ASP A 136 6.53 14.95 19.26
CA ASP A 136 6.36 13.84 20.21
C ASP A 136 4.90 13.71 20.65
N ALA A 137 4.23 14.82 20.95
CA ALA A 137 2.80 14.83 21.25
C ALA A 137 1.95 14.30 20.08
N GLN A 138 2.28 14.66 18.83
CA GLN A 138 1.60 14.14 17.64
C GLN A 138 1.80 12.63 17.49
N ASN A 139 3.01 12.12 17.72
CA ASN A 139 3.32 10.70 17.67
C ASN A 139 2.59 9.92 18.78
N MET A 140 2.53 10.47 19.99
CA MET A 140 1.78 9.89 21.11
C MET A 140 0.27 9.89 20.83
N MET A 141 -0.31 10.96 20.29
CA MET A 141 -1.73 10.96 19.91
C MET A 141 -2.05 9.96 18.79
N ALA A 142 -1.11 9.76 17.85
CA ALA A 142 -1.24 8.75 16.82
C ALA A 142 -1.22 7.31 17.38
N SER A 143 -0.48 7.06 18.48
CA SER A 143 -0.49 5.75 19.16
C SER A 143 -1.75 5.50 19.98
N LEU A 144 -2.41 6.55 20.47
CA LEU A 144 -3.72 6.49 21.14
C LEU A 144 -4.89 6.25 20.18
N SER A 145 -4.72 6.57 18.90
CA SER A 145 -5.76 6.44 17.89
C SER A 145 -5.98 4.97 17.50
N THR A 146 -7.11 4.44 17.96
CA THR A 146 -7.79 3.21 17.55
C THR A 146 -7.07 1.89 17.81
N GLY A 147 -7.76 1.05 18.57
CA GLY A 147 -7.36 -0.30 18.93
C GLY A 147 -6.80 -1.05 17.73
N LYS A 148 -5.50 -1.32 17.77
CA LYS A 148 -4.97 -2.50 17.12
C LYS A 148 -5.73 -3.66 17.73
N GLY A 149 -6.70 -4.20 16.99
CA GLY A 149 -7.27 -5.50 17.31
C GLY A 149 -6.11 -6.41 17.65
N VAL A 150 -6.22 -7.13 18.77
CA VAL A 150 -5.32 -8.23 19.08
C VAL A 150 -5.16 -9.03 17.79
N ILE A 151 -3.92 -9.31 17.36
CA ILE A 151 -3.69 -10.14 16.18
C ILE A 151 -4.29 -11.51 16.52
N GLN A 152 -5.52 -11.72 16.07
CA GLN A 152 -6.27 -12.95 16.34
C GLN A 152 -6.15 -13.84 15.10
N PRO A 153 -5.84 -15.14 15.29
CA PRO A 153 -5.97 -16.08 14.20
C PRO A 153 -7.44 -16.09 13.75
N VAL A 154 -7.65 -16.06 12.43
CA VAL A 154 -8.99 -16.18 11.83
C VAL A 154 -9.16 -17.61 11.34
N HIS A 155 -10.27 -18.26 11.67
CA HIS A 155 -10.56 -19.60 11.17
C HIS A 155 -10.91 -19.54 9.67
N ILE A 156 -10.54 -20.57 8.89
CA ILE A 156 -10.79 -20.56 7.44
C ILE A 156 -12.28 -20.41 7.12
N ASP A 157 -13.15 -21.03 7.93
CA ASP A 157 -14.61 -20.98 7.76
C ASP A 157 -15.18 -19.56 7.85
N ASP A 158 -14.53 -18.64 8.56
CA ASP A 158 -14.97 -17.25 8.66
C ASP A 158 -14.66 -16.45 7.37
N VAL A 159 -13.67 -16.93 6.58
CA VAL A 159 -13.21 -16.28 5.34
C VAL A 159 -13.92 -16.84 4.11
N LEU A 160 -14.29 -18.13 4.13
CA LEU A 160 -14.91 -18.82 2.99
C LEU A 160 -16.17 -18.12 2.43
N PRO A 161 -17.10 -17.57 3.25
CA PRO A 161 -18.25 -16.84 2.74
C PRO A 161 -17.86 -15.60 1.90
N GLU A 162 -16.81 -14.88 2.30
CA GLU A 162 -16.30 -13.74 1.53
C GLU A 162 -15.72 -14.21 0.20
N VAL A 163 -15.00 -15.33 0.18
CA VAL A 163 -14.44 -15.91 -1.05
C VAL A 163 -15.55 -16.33 -2.02
N VAL A 164 -16.60 -17.00 -1.54
CA VAL A 164 -17.75 -17.38 -2.37
C VAL A 164 -18.44 -16.13 -2.93
N GLY A 165 -18.71 -15.13 -2.08
CA GLY A 165 -19.28 -13.86 -2.51
C GLY A 165 -18.43 -13.17 -3.58
N ARG A 166 -17.10 -13.27 -3.48
CA ARG A 166 -16.18 -12.73 -4.50
C ARG A 166 -16.31 -13.43 -5.85
N VAL A 167 -16.37 -14.76 -5.85
CA VAL A 167 -16.51 -15.56 -7.07
C VAL A 167 -17.86 -15.30 -7.75
N GLU A 168 -18.95 -15.22 -6.97
CA GLU A 168 -20.29 -14.96 -7.49
C GLU A 168 -20.40 -13.59 -8.16
N CYS A 169 -19.83 -12.55 -7.54
CA CYS A 169 -19.82 -11.22 -8.12
C CYS A 169 -19.03 -11.15 -9.42
N ARG A 170 -17.88 -11.84 -9.50
CA ARG A 170 -17.08 -11.97 -10.75
C ARG A 170 -17.89 -12.65 -11.85
N ASN A 171 -18.63 -13.71 -11.53
CA ASN A 171 -19.46 -14.43 -12.50
C ASN A 171 -20.65 -13.60 -13.01
N GLN A 172 -21.24 -12.77 -12.15
CA GLN A 172 -22.39 -11.91 -12.52
C GLN A 172 -21.98 -10.62 -13.23
N GLY A 173 -20.69 -10.36 -13.42
CA GLY A 173 -20.19 -9.10 -13.98
C GLY A 173 -20.50 -7.89 -13.12
N LEU A 174 -20.85 -8.10 -11.84
CA LEU A 174 -21.12 -7.02 -10.91
C LEU A 174 -19.80 -6.42 -10.46
N GLU A 175 -19.57 -5.15 -10.80
CA GLU A 175 -18.39 -4.38 -10.43
C GLU A 175 -18.07 -4.35 -8.93
N LYS A 176 -18.91 -4.87 -8.03
CA LYS A 176 -18.78 -4.72 -6.57
C LYS A 176 -17.82 -5.71 -5.88
N SER A 177 -17.02 -6.48 -6.59
CA SER A 177 -16.08 -7.45 -5.99
C SER A 177 -14.61 -7.21 -6.38
N ARG A 178 -14.16 -6.01 -6.05
CA ARG A 178 -13.23 -5.17 -6.83
C ARG A 178 -11.74 -5.51 -6.67
N ALA A 179 -11.15 -6.08 -7.71
CA ALA A 179 -9.86 -5.59 -8.18
C ALA A 179 -10.11 -4.29 -8.97
N LEU A 180 -9.32 -3.26 -8.73
CA LEU A 180 -9.39 -2.01 -9.49
C LEU A 180 -8.84 -2.24 -10.88
N MET A 181 -9.66 -2.02 -11.91
CA MET A 181 -9.23 -2.17 -13.30
C MET A 181 -8.32 -1.00 -13.71
N THR A 182 -7.23 -1.30 -14.41
CA THR A 182 -6.32 -0.28 -14.94
C THR A 182 -6.96 0.50 -16.09
N GLY A 183 -7.99 -0.08 -16.73
CA GLY A 183 -8.65 0.43 -17.92
C GLY A 183 -7.82 0.28 -19.20
N ILE A 184 -6.79 -0.56 -19.13
CA ILE A 184 -6.06 -1.07 -20.29
C ILE A 184 -6.51 -2.53 -20.43
N ASP A 185 -7.43 -2.80 -21.36
CA ASP A 185 -8.12 -4.09 -21.49
C ASP A 185 -7.15 -5.28 -21.54
N GLU A 186 -6.03 -5.15 -22.26
CA GLU A 186 -5.05 -6.23 -22.39
C GLU A 186 -4.22 -6.44 -21.13
N LEU A 187 -4.04 -5.38 -20.33
CA LEU A 187 -3.40 -5.47 -19.02
C LEU A 187 -4.35 -6.11 -18.02
N ASP A 188 -5.59 -5.64 -17.96
CA ASP A 188 -6.63 -6.17 -17.07
C ASP A 188 -6.95 -7.63 -17.40
N ALA A 189 -6.95 -8.04 -18.67
CA ALA A 189 -7.11 -9.43 -19.07
C ALA A 189 -5.97 -10.33 -18.57
N LYS A 190 -4.75 -9.81 -18.41
CA LYS A 190 -3.58 -10.57 -17.91
C LYS A 190 -3.43 -10.54 -16.40
N THR A 191 -3.79 -9.42 -15.76
CA THR A 191 -3.61 -9.21 -14.31
C THR A 191 -4.86 -9.50 -13.50
N GLY A 192 -6.05 -9.42 -14.11
CA GLY A 192 -7.32 -9.43 -13.39
C GLY A 192 -7.60 -8.12 -12.64
N GLY A 193 -6.88 -7.03 -12.96
CA GLY A 193 -6.91 -5.76 -12.24
C GLY A 193 -5.86 -5.67 -11.14
N MET A 194 -6.02 -4.71 -10.23
CA MET A 194 -5.17 -4.46 -9.06
C MET A 194 -5.95 -4.70 -7.77
N GLU A 195 -5.54 -5.66 -6.94
CA GLU A 195 -6.27 -5.98 -5.72
C GLU A 195 -5.98 -4.97 -4.59
N PRO A 196 -6.94 -4.75 -3.67
CA PRO A 196 -6.69 -3.98 -2.45
C PRO A 196 -5.51 -4.53 -1.67
N GLY A 197 -4.49 -3.70 -1.44
CA GLY A 197 -3.25 -4.12 -0.78
C GLY A 197 -2.11 -4.46 -1.74
N ASP A 198 -2.34 -4.46 -3.05
CA ASP A 198 -1.29 -4.65 -4.03
C ASP A 198 -0.36 -3.44 -4.12
N LEU A 199 0.93 -3.72 -4.26
CA LEU A 199 1.98 -2.78 -4.59
C LEU A 199 2.45 -3.07 -6.01
N VAL A 200 2.10 -2.16 -6.92
CA VAL A 200 2.42 -2.23 -8.36
C VAL A 200 3.59 -1.32 -8.65
N PHE A 201 4.66 -1.85 -9.23
CA PHE A 201 5.77 -1.04 -9.70
C PHE A 201 5.68 -0.79 -11.20
N ILE A 202 5.84 0.47 -11.60
CA ILE A 202 6.10 0.81 -13.01
C ILE A 202 7.52 1.32 -13.11
N ALA A 203 8.36 0.58 -13.82
CA ALA A 203 9.78 0.85 -13.95
C ALA A 203 10.19 1.10 -15.40
N ALA A 204 10.99 2.13 -15.62
CA ALA A 204 11.54 2.39 -16.94
C ALA A 204 12.84 3.19 -16.87
N ARG A 205 13.54 3.27 -18.01
CA ARG A 205 14.58 4.28 -18.23
C ARG A 205 13.95 5.68 -18.44
N PRO A 206 14.71 6.77 -18.20
CA PRO A 206 14.25 8.11 -18.53
C PRO A 206 13.69 8.20 -19.96
N SER A 207 12.65 9.02 -20.14
CA SER A 207 12.02 9.28 -21.44
C SER A 207 11.29 8.09 -22.10
N MET A 208 11.16 6.95 -21.42
CA MET A 208 10.40 5.79 -21.92
C MET A 208 8.87 5.90 -21.74
N GLY A 209 8.39 6.91 -21.00
CA GLY A 209 6.95 7.12 -20.77
C GLY A 209 6.43 6.60 -19.41
N LYS A 210 7.30 6.45 -18.40
CA LYS A 210 6.93 5.95 -17.05
C LYS A 210 5.79 6.75 -16.41
N THR A 211 5.95 8.06 -16.28
CA THR A 211 4.92 8.97 -15.73
C THR A 211 3.68 8.99 -16.62
N GLU A 212 3.87 8.93 -17.95
CA GLU A 212 2.76 8.94 -18.88
C GLU A 212 1.85 7.71 -18.76
N LEU A 213 2.43 6.51 -18.57
CA LEU A 213 1.64 5.30 -18.34
C LEU A 213 0.86 5.41 -17.02
N ALA A 214 1.47 5.98 -15.98
CA ALA A 214 0.78 6.22 -14.72
C ALA A 214 -0.42 7.18 -14.93
N LEU A 215 -0.24 8.26 -15.70
CA LEU A 215 -1.32 9.20 -16.01
C LEU A 215 -2.42 8.58 -16.87
N ASP A 216 -2.09 7.70 -17.83
CA ASP A 216 -3.08 6.94 -18.63
C ASP A 216 -3.96 6.06 -17.71
N ILE A 217 -3.34 5.35 -16.75
CA ILE A 217 -4.08 4.55 -15.75
C ILE A 217 -4.95 5.47 -14.86
N ILE A 218 -4.44 6.62 -14.41
CA ILE A 218 -5.19 7.57 -13.59
C ILE A 218 -6.41 8.10 -14.35
N ASP A 219 -6.25 8.48 -15.63
CA ASP A 219 -7.38 8.94 -16.44
C ASP A 219 -8.45 7.84 -16.55
N LYS A 220 -8.05 6.60 -16.84
CA LYS A 220 -9.00 5.48 -16.97
C LYS A 220 -9.69 5.12 -15.65
N VAL A 221 -8.96 5.09 -14.54
CA VAL A 221 -9.52 4.83 -13.20
C VAL A 221 -10.52 5.92 -12.81
N THR A 222 -10.20 7.17 -13.09
CA THR A 222 -11.10 8.30 -12.75
C THR A 222 -12.29 8.40 -13.70
N GLU A 223 -12.17 7.89 -14.94
CA GLU A 223 -13.28 7.78 -15.89
C GLU A 223 -14.34 6.78 -15.41
N GLN A 224 -13.93 5.77 -14.64
CA GLN A 224 -14.80 4.82 -13.95
C GLN A 224 -15.45 5.40 -12.67
N GLY A 225 -15.16 6.67 -12.33
CA GLY A 225 -15.71 7.36 -11.16
C GLY A 225 -14.91 7.17 -9.86
N HIS A 226 -13.76 6.50 -9.92
CA HIS A 226 -12.90 6.30 -8.75
C HIS A 226 -12.00 7.50 -8.47
N GLY A 227 -11.72 7.74 -7.19
CA GLY A 227 -10.79 8.77 -6.75
C GLY A 227 -9.33 8.33 -6.78
N VAL A 228 -8.41 9.25 -7.09
CA VAL A 228 -6.97 8.98 -7.13
C VAL A 228 -6.18 10.04 -6.37
N LEU A 229 -5.27 9.61 -5.50
CA LEU A 229 -4.27 10.47 -4.87
C LEU A 229 -2.90 10.26 -5.52
N LEU A 230 -2.34 11.32 -6.11
CA LEU A 230 -1.02 11.33 -6.75
C LEU A 230 -0.02 12.13 -5.92
N PHE A 231 1.08 11.51 -5.53
CA PHE A 231 2.26 12.18 -5.01
C PHE A 231 3.26 12.39 -6.16
N THR A 232 3.51 13.63 -6.51
CA THR A 232 4.52 14.02 -7.51
C THR A 232 5.68 14.72 -6.81
N MET A 233 6.88 14.16 -6.99
CA MET A 233 8.11 14.67 -6.38
C MET A 233 9.11 15.17 -7.43
N GLU A 234 8.91 14.80 -8.70
CA GLU A 234 9.78 15.20 -9.82
C GLU A 234 9.19 16.37 -10.63
N MET A 235 7.86 16.41 -10.77
CA MET A 235 7.16 17.37 -11.63
C MET A 235 6.18 18.22 -10.82
N ALA A 236 6.05 19.49 -11.19
CA ALA A 236 5.07 20.36 -10.56
C ALA A 236 3.63 19.95 -10.93
N ASN A 237 2.66 20.20 -10.04
CA ASN A 237 1.24 19.89 -10.27
C ASN A 237 0.72 20.43 -11.61
N ILE A 238 1.11 21.65 -11.99
CA ILE A 238 0.69 22.27 -13.24
C ILE A 238 1.18 21.49 -14.48
N GLN A 239 2.39 20.93 -14.43
CA GLN A 239 2.95 20.17 -15.55
C GLN A 239 2.25 18.82 -15.71
N ILE A 240 1.83 18.21 -14.59
CA ILE A 240 0.99 17.01 -14.63
C ILE A 240 -0.37 17.35 -15.23
N GLY A 241 -1.00 18.45 -14.79
CA GLY A 241 -2.27 18.92 -15.35
C GLY A 241 -2.20 19.19 -16.86
N GLU A 242 -1.14 19.86 -17.33
CA GLU A 242 -0.89 20.08 -18.76
C GLU A 242 -0.82 18.78 -19.56
N ARG A 243 -0.17 17.74 -19.01
CA ARG A 243 -0.10 16.41 -19.64
C ARG A 243 -1.47 15.76 -19.73
N MET A 244 -2.24 15.77 -18.65
CA MET A 244 -3.57 15.15 -18.61
C MET A 244 -4.53 15.84 -19.59
N VAL A 245 -4.53 17.18 -19.64
CA VAL A 245 -5.33 17.94 -20.61
C VAL A 245 -4.89 17.66 -22.04
N SER A 246 -3.58 17.62 -22.30
CA SER A 246 -3.01 17.30 -23.63
C SER A 246 -3.41 15.90 -24.09
N ALA A 247 -3.31 14.91 -23.19
CA ALA A 247 -3.69 13.53 -23.44
C ALA A 247 -5.19 13.42 -23.76
N ALA A 248 -6.02 14.04 -22.94
CA ALA A 248 -7.48 14.05 -23.11
C ALA A 248 -7.93 14.74 -24.42
N GLY A 249 -7.21 15.78 -24.85
CA GLY A 249 -7.42 16.49 -26.11
C GLY A 249 -6.72 15.89 -27.33
N GLY A 250 -5.93 14.82 -27.16
CA GLY A 250 -5.21 14.15 -28.26
C GLY A 250 -4.13 15.02 -28.93
N MET A 251 -3.52 15.95 -28.18
CA MET A 251 -2.49 16.86 -28.68
C MET A 251 -1.16 16.66 -27.94
N PRO A 252 0.00 16.88 -28.57
CA PRO A 252 1.27 16.76 -27.86
C PRO A 252 1.46 17.90 -26.86
N VAL A 253 2.03 17.60 -25.70
CA VAL A 253 2.30 18.58 -24.62
C VAL A 253 3.16 19.76 -25.11
N SER A 254 4.03 19.55 -26.10
CA SER A 254 4.84 20.62 -26.69
C SER A 254 4.01 21.70 -27.40
N ARG A 255 2.80 21.36 -27.88
CA ARG A 255 1.87 22.34 -28.45
C ARG A 255 1.40 23.31 -27.38
N LEU A 256 1.10 22.86 -26.16
CA LEU A 256 0.70 23.76 -25.06
C LEU A 256 1.76 24.82 -24.73
N LYS A 257 3.04 24.58 -25.03
CA LYS A 257 4.12 25.58 -24.86
C LYS A 257 4.14 26.63 -25.97
N SER A 258 3.47 26.37 -27.08
CA SER A 258 3.45 27.18 -28.30
C SER A 258 2.06 27.78 -28.56
N VAL A 259 1.35 28.21 -27.51
CA VAL A 259 -0.03 28.74 -27.59
C VAL A 259 -0.17 29.88 -28.61
N ALA A 260 0.88 30.69 -28.79
CA ALA A 260 0.90 31.76 -29.79
C ALA A 260 0.70 31.29 -31.24
N ARG A 261 0.85 29.99 -31.51
CA ARG A 261 0.65 29.35 -32.82
C ARG A 261 -0.59 28.45 -32.86
N PHE A 262 -1.49 28.57 -31.87
CA PHE A 262 -2.72 27.79 -31.86
C PHE A 262 -3.62 28.22 -33.00
N GLU A 263 -4.07 27.22 -33.74
CA GLU A 263 -5.18 27.34 -34.68
C GLU A 263 -6.50 27.02 -33.96
N ASP A 264 -7.64 27.29 -34.60
CA ASP A 264 -8.96 27.05 -34.01
C ASP A 264 -9.16 25.58 -33.59
N GLU A 265 -8.57 24.64 -34.35
CA GLU A 265 -8.60 23.21 -34.00
C GLU A 265 -7.80 22.91 -32.72
N ASP A 266 -6.65 23.54 -32.52
CA ASP A 266 -5.84 23.38 -31.31
C ASP A 266 -6.60 23.90 -30.07
N TRP A 267 -7.30 25.03 -30.21
CA TRP A 267 -8.18 25.56 -29.17
C TRP A 267 -9.35 24.64 -28.85
N ALA A 268 -9.98 24.04 -29.87
CA ALA A 268 -11.05 23.09 -29.69
C ALA A 268 -10.58 21.83 -28.93
N ARG A 269 -9.43 21.26 -29.32
CA ARG A 269 -8.81 20.11 -28.64
C ARG A 269 -8.44 20.42 -27.19
N PHE A 270 -7.85 21.58 -26.94
CA PHE A 270 -7.52 22.03 -25.59
C PHE A 270 -8.79 22.18 -24.72
N SER A 271 -9.81 22.87 -25.24
CA SER A 271 -11.09 23.06 -24.54
C SER A 271 -11.78 21.73 -24.22
N GLN A 272 -11.78 20.79 -25.17
CA GLN A 272 -12.28 19.44 -24.95
C GLN A 272 -11.51 18.70 -23.85
N GLY A 273 -10.17 18.79 -23.86
CA GLY A 273 -9.32 18.20 -22.84
C GLY A 273 -9.63 18.76 -21.45
N VAL A 274 -9.75 20.08 -21.31
CA VAL A 274 -10.15 20.74 -20.06
C VAL A 274 -11.53 20.26 -19.61
N GLY A 275 -12.51 20.22 -20.52
CA GLY A 275 -13.86 19.76 -20.22
C GLY A 275 -13.90 18.31 -19.71
N ARG A 276 -13.08 17.42 -20.28
CA ARG A 276 -13.01 16.00 -19.89
C ARG A 276 -12.35 15.79 -18.52
N MET A 277 -11.39 16.65 -18.17
CA MET A 277 -10.70 16.63 -16.87
C MET A 277 -11.48 17.33 -15.76
N THR A 278 -12.37 18.26 -16.11
CA THR A 278 -13.16 19.00 -15.13
C THR A 278 -14.07 18.06 -14.34
N GLY A 279 -14.03 18.16 -13.01
CA GLY A 279 -14.84 17.31 -12.13
C GLY A 279 -14.30 15.90 -11.89
N ARG A 280 -13.12 15.55 -12.43
CA ARG A 280 -12.44 14.29 -12.09
C ARG A 280 -11.90 14.32 -10.66
N ASN A 281 -12.05 13.21 -9.96
CA ASN A 281 -11.60 13.01 -8.58
C ASN A 281 -10.09 12.70 -8.53
N ILE A 282 -9.26 13.70 -8.84
CA ILE A 282 -7.80 13.60 -8.82
C ILE A 282 -7.25 14.62 -7.84
N TRP A 283 -6.55 14.13 -6.83
CA TRP A 283 -5.86 14.97 -5.85
C TRP A 283 -4.36 14.80 -6.01
N MET A 284 -3.63 15.92 -6.05
CA MET A 284 -2.19 15.92 -6.28
C MET A 284 -1.45 16.59 -5.13
N VAL A 285 -0.36 15.96 -4.69
CA VAL A 285 0.57 16.48 -3.71
C VAL A 285 1.90 16.71 -4.42
N ASP A 286 2.25 17.99 -4.61
CA ASP A 286 3.52 18.44 -5.20
C ASP A 286 4.43 18.92 -4.07
N GLN A 287 5.26 18.01 -3.59
CA GLN A 287 6.21 18.28 -2.52
C GLN A 287 7.45 17.42 -2.71
N ALA A 288 8.61 18.07 -2.80
CA ALA A 288 9.90 17.38 -2.86
C ALA A 288 10.30 16.82 -1.48
N ASN A 289 11.11 15.77 -1.47
CA ASN A 289 11.75 15.19 -0.27
C ASN A 289 10.78 14.72 0.84
N LEU A 290 9.56 14.30 0.48
CA LEU A 290 8.64 13.63 1.40
C LEU A 290 9.27 12.36 2.00
N THR A 291 8.99 12.14 3.27
CA THR A 291 9.29 10.89 3.98
C THR A 291 8.14 9.90 3.83
N ILE A 292 8.41 8.62 4.06
CA ILE A 292 7.37 7.57 4.03
C ILE A 292 6.26 7.81 5.07
N ASP A 293 6.62 8.35 6.24
CA ASP A 293 5.67 8.68 7.31
C ASP A 293 4.72 9.80 6.89
N GLU A 294 5.22 10.84 6.20
CA GLU A 294 4.41 11.91 5.65
C GLU A 294 3.46 11.39 4.56
N ILE A 295 3.94 10.56 3.64
CA ILE A 295 3.10 9.91 2.62
C ILE A 295 1.98 9.11 3.30
N CYS A 296 2.30 8.32 4.33
CA CYS A 296 1.31 7.55 5.08
C CYS A 296 0.28 8.45 5.78
N ALA A 297 0.74 9.49 6.47
CA ALA A 297 -0.13 10.42 7.21
C ALA A 297 -1.07 11.19 6.28
N THR A 298 -0.52 11.76 5.19
CA THR A 298 -1.30 12.48 4.18
C THR A 298 -2.32 11.56 3.49
N THR A 299 -1.91 10.33 3.14
CA THR A 299 -2.82 9.35 2.53
C THR A 299 -3.97 8.98 3.47
N ARG A 300 -3.68 8.71 4.75
CA ARG A 300 -4.71 8.38 5.75
C ARG A 300 -5.69 9.54 5.93
N TYR A 301 -5.17 10.74 6.14
CA TYR A 301 -5.98 11.95 6.30
C TYR A 301 -6.87 12.21 5.07
N HIS A 302 -6.29 12.08 3.87
CA HIS A 302 -7.01 12.26 2.62
C HIS A 302 -8.18 11.27 2.49
N ARG A 303 -7.93 9.97 2.72
CA ARG A 303 -8.96 8.93 2.60
C ARG A 303 -10.08 9.05 3.64
N MET A 304 -9.80 9.63 4.81
CA MET A 304 -10.86 9.95 5.78
C MET A 304 -11.84 11.01 5.25
N LYS A 305 -11.36 11.96 4.44
CA LYS A 305 -12.19 13.00 3.80
C LYS A 305 -12.78 12.56 2.46
N HIS A 306 -12.06 11.72 1.74
CA HIS A 306 -12.36 11.27 0.37
C HIS A 306 -12.35 9.73 0.31
N PRO A 307 -13.35 9.06 0.91
CA PRO A 307 -13.42 7.59 0.95
C PRO A 307 -13.55 6.94 -0.43
N GLU A 308 -13.93 7.69 -1.46
CA GLU A 308 -13.96 7.27 -2.87
C GLU A 308 -12.57 7.06 -3.49
N THR A 309 -11.49 7.46 -2.79
CA THR A 309 -10.11 7.25 -3.25
C THR A 309 -9.78 5.76 -3.30
N ALA A 310 -9.67 5.22 -4.51
CA ALA A 310 -9.43 3.80 -4.78
C ALA A 310 -7.97 3.51 -5.16
N LEU A 311 -7.19 4.51 -5.57
CA LEU A 311 -5.80 4.34 -6.01
C LEU A 311 -4.91 5.42 -5.42
N VAL A 312 -3.69 5.02 -5.03
CA VAL A 312 -2.62 5.93 -4.66
C VAL A 312 -1.44 5.73 -5.60
N VAL A 313 -0.88 6.82 -6.12
CA VAL A 313 0.26 6.80 -7.05
C VAL A 313 1.39 7.64 -6.48
N VAL A 314 2.63 7.13 -6.56
CA VAL A 314 3.84 7.82 -6.05
C VAL A 314 4.92 7.90 -7.14
N ASP A 315 5.24 9.12 -7.59
CA ASP A 315 6.27 9.41 -8.61
C ASP A 315 7.42 10.26 -8.05
N TYR A 316 8.65 9.77 -7.89
CA TYR A 316 9.14 8.39 -7.94
C TYR A 316 9.96 8.08 -6.70
N LEU A 317 10.07 6.79 -6.38
CA LEU A 317 10.63 6.28 -5.14
C LEU A 317 12.01 6.82 -4.75
N GLY A 318 12.85 7.13 -5.74
CA GLY A 318 14.21 7.61 -5.50
C GLY A 318 14.31 9.01 -4.91
N LEU A 319 13.20 9.74 -4.82
CA LEU A 319 13.14 11.08 -4.23
C LEU A 319 12.56 11.09 -2.81
N ILE A 320 12.16 9.94 -2.29
CA ILE A 320 11.66 9.82 -0.92
C ILE A 320 12.83 9.93 0.04
N LYS A 321 12.72 10.85 1.00
CA LYS A 321 13.77 11.12 1.98
C LYS A 321 13.75 10.03 3.05
N THR A 322 14.88 9.35 3.22
CA THR A 322 15.13 8.48 4.37
C THR A 322 15.80 9.22 5.50
N ARG A 323 15.45 8.85 6.74
CA ARG A 323 16.03 9.45 7.97
C ARG A 323 17.48 9.03 8.23
N SER A 324 17.93 7.92 7.64
CA SER A 324 19.29 7.39 7.83
C SER A 324 20.29 7.93 6.80
N THR A 325 21.47 8.35 7.27
CA THR A 325 22.65 8.72 6.48
C THR A 325 23.44 7.51 5.93
N GLY A 326 22.91 6.30 6.07
CA GLY A 326 23.52 5.05 5.59
C GLY A 326 23.37 4.85 4.08
N ARG A 327 24.00 3.76 3.56
CA ARG A 327 23.96 3.38 2.13
C ARG A 327 22.55 3.54 1.57
N HIS A 328 22.42 4.33 0.50
CA HIS A 328 21.17 4.57 -0.22
C HIS A 328 20.42 3.28 -0.61
N ASP A 329 21.10 2.14 -0.59
CA ASP A 329 20.53 0.84 -0.94
C ASP A 329 19.57 0.28 0.11
N LEU A 330 19.87 0.44 1.40
CA LEU A 330 18.98 0.02 2.49
C LEU A 330 17.73 0.90 2.57
N ALA A 331 17.88 2.18 2.22
CA ALA A 331 16.82 3.17 2.24
C ALA A 331 15.65 2.81 1.29
N VAL A 332 15.97 2.33 0.07
CA VAL A 332 14.95 1.97 -0.92
C VAL A 332 14.12 0.76 -0.48
N GLY A 333 14.74 -0.21 0.19
CA GLY A 333 14.06 -1.38 0.76
C GLY A 333 13.07 -1.01 1.87
N GLU A 334 13.46 -0.12 2.79
CA GLU A 334 12.57 0.40 3.83
C GLU A 334 11.36 1.15 3.26
N ILE A 335 11.59 1.96 2.22
CA ILE A 335 10.52 2.67 1.51
C ILE A 335 9.54 1.67 0.87
N SER A 336 10.05 0.65 0.17
CA SER A 336 9.25 -0.40 -0.45
C SER A 336 8.34 -1.11 0.57
N LYS A 337 8.91 -1.54 1.70
CA LYS A 337 8.17 -2.16 2.81
C LYS A 337 7.12 -1.22 3.39
N GLY A 338 7.47 0.05 3.57
CA GLY A 338 6.55 1.08 4.08
C GLY A 338 5.35 1.26 3.15
N LEU A 339 5.56 1.32 1.83
CA LEU A 339 4.49 1.44 0.85
C LEU A 339 3.63 0.17 0.78
N LYS A 340 4.24 -1.03 0.85
CA LYS A 340 3.48 -2.29 0.90
C LYS A 340 2.60 -2.35 2.16
N SER A 341 3.15 -1.91 3.29
CA SER A 341 2.40 -1.79 4.55
C SER A 341 1.25 -0.78 4.44
N LEU A 342 1.48 0.37 3.78
CA LEU A 342 0.45 1.37 3.52
C LEU A 342 -0.66 0.82 2.62
N ALA A 343 -0.33 0.15 1.52
CA ALA A 343 -1.32 -0.47 0.63
C ALA A 343 -2.16 -1.51 1.39
N LYS A 344 -1.51 -2.42 2.14
CA LYS A 344 -2.18 -3.50 2.87
C LYS A 344 -3.06 -2.99 4.02
N SER A 345 -2.56 -2.07 4.84
CA SER A 345 -3.33 -1.48 5.94
C SER A 345 -4.41 -0.52 5.46
N GLY A 346 -4.19 0.12 4.31
CA GLY A 346 -5.14 1.01 3.68
C GLY A 346 -6.26 0.30 2.92
N GLY A 347 -6.04 -0.93 2.46
CA GLY A 347 -7.02 -1.65 1.64
C GLY A 347 -7.24 -0.98 0.29
N PHE A 348 -6.17 -0.54 -0.37
CA PHE A 348 -6.18 -0.01 -1.73
C PHE A 348 -4.92 -0.44 -2.49
N PRO A 349 -4.96 -0.56 -3.83
CA PRO A 349 -3.76 -0.71 -4.64
C PRO A 349 -2.91 0.57 -4.64
N LEU A 350 -1.59 0.41 -4.63
CA LEU A 350 -0.62 1.50 -4.72
C LEU A 350 0.30 1.30 -5.92
N ILE A 351 0.42 2.32 -6.79
CA ILE A 351 1.38 2.34 -7.90
C ILE A 351 2.60 3.16 -7.47
N ALA A 352 3.77 2.55 -7.50
CA ALA A 352 5.04 3.21 -7.24
C ALA A 352 5.90 3.27 -8.52
N LEU A 353 6.31 4.47 -8.92
CA LEU A 353 7.17 4.63 -10.07
C LEU A 353 8.63 4.44 -9.66
N SER A 354 9.37 3.65 -10.44
CA SER A 354 10.79 3.36 -10.20
C SER A 354 11.64 3.62 -11.44
N GLN A 355 12.88 4.03 -11.23
CA GLN A 355 13.84 4.25 -12.31
C GLN A 355 14.78 3.05 -12.40
N LEU A 356 14.99 2.55 -13.62
CA LEU A 356 15.94 1.46 -13.87
C LEU A 356 17.40 1.92 -13.82
N SER A 357 18.28 1.00 -13.44
CA SER A 357 19.73 1.20 -13.49
C SER A 357 20.20 1.46 -14.93
N ARG A 358 21.38 2.09 -15.10
CA ARG A 358 21.98 2.31 -16.43
C ARG A 358 22.50 1.01 -17.06
N GLY A 359 22.63 -0.08 -16.29
CA GLY A 359 23.16 -1.36 -16.75
C GLY A 359 22.33 -2.02 -17.86
N VAL A 360 21.05 -1.69 -17.97
CA VAL A 360 20.21 -2.15 -19.10
C VAL A 360 20.74 -1.69 -20.46
N GLU A 361 21.39 -0.52 -20.53
CA GLU A 361 21.85 0.07 -21.80
C GLU A 361 23.13 -0.57 -22.33
N SER A 362 23.91 -1.26 -21.48
CA SER A 362 25.14 -1.95 -21.89
C SER A 362 24.90 -3.36 -22.44
N ARG A 363 23.69 -3.91 -22.25
CA ARG A 363 23.34 -5.24 -22.73
C ARG A 363 22.95 -5.19 -24.22
N PRO A 364 23.25 -6.24 -25.01
CA PRO A 364 22.81 -6.32 -26.41
C PRO A 364 21.28 -6.26 -26.54
N ASN A 365 20.57 -6.97 -25.66
CA ASN A 365 19.13 -6.82 -25.50
C ASN A 365 18.84 -5.78 -24.42
N LYS A 366 18.32 -4.63 -24.84
CA LYS A 366 18.00 -3.49 -23.97
C LYS A 366 16.63 -3.60 -23.30
N ARG A 367 15.93 -4.74 -23.43
CA ARG A 367 14.69 -4.99 -22.70
C ARG A 367 14.98 -5.15 -21.20
N PRO A 368 14.31 -4.37 -20.33
CA PRO A 368 14.50 -4.45 -18.90
C PRO A 368 14.19 -5.83 -18.31
N MET A 369 14.87 -6.16 -17.22
CA MET A 369 14.65 -7.35 -16.39
C MET A 369 14.54 -6.94 -14.92
N ASN A 370 13.99 -7.80 -14.04
CA ASN A 370 13.85 -7.50 -12.60
C ASN A 370 15.18 -7.09 -11.95
N SER A 371 16.30 -7.66 -12.40
CA SER A 371 17.65 -7.30 -11.95
C SER A 371 18.06 -5.84 -12.25
N ASP A 372 17.39 -5.16 -13.18
CA ASP A 372 17.67 -3.77 -13.52
C ASP A 372 17.03 -2.76 -12.57
N LEU A 373 16.10 -3.19 -11.70
CA LEU A 373 15.56 -2.36 -10.63
C LEU A 373 16.71 -1.98 -9.68
N LYS A 374 16.81 -0.70 -9.32
CA LYS A 374 17.79 -0.27 -8.31
C LYS A 374 17.47 -1.01 -7.01
N ASN A 375 18.43 -1.77 -6.48
CA ASN A 375 18.26 -2.59 -5.29
C ASN A 375 17.14 -3.64 -5.44
N SER A 376 17.17 -4.33 -6.60
CA SER A 376 16.17 -5.27 -7.10
C SER A 376 15.64 -6.28 -6.08
N GLY A 377 16.47 -6.77 -5.15
CA GLY A 377 16.06 -7.83 -4.21
C GLY A 377 14.88 -7.48 -3.30
N GLU A 378 14.88 -6.29 -2.67
CA GLU A 378 13.80 -5.91 -1.73
C GLU A 378 12.55 -5.44 -2.45
N ILE A 379 12.71 -4.61 -3.49
CA ILE A 379 11.60 -4.17 -4.35
C ILE A 379 10.91 -5.39 -4.97
N GLU A 380 11.70 -6.31 -5.53
CA GLU A 380 11.15 -7.50 -6.15
C GLU A 380 10.44 -8.36 -5.12
N ALA A 381 10.92 -8.49 -3.87
CA ALA A 381 10.23 -9.26 -2.85
C ALA A 381 8.85 -8.67 -2.50
N ASP A 382 8.78 -7.35 -2.30
CA ASP A 382 7.58 -6.67 -1.81
C ASP A 382 6.52 -6.44 -2.89
N ALA A 383 6.93 -6.26 -4.15
CA ALA A 383 6.02 -6.02 -5.26
C ALA A 383 5.07 -7.21 -5.52
N ASP A 384 3.82 -6.92 -5.84
CA ASP A 384 2.86 -7.91 -6.35
C ASP A 384 2.90 -7.95 -7.88
N ILE A 385 2.99 -6.78 -8.51
CA ILE A 385 3.09 -6.60 -9.97
C ILE A 385 4.28 -5.70 -10.30
N ILE A 386 5.07 -6.09 -11.30
CA ILE A 386 6.14 -5.24 -11.86
C ILE A 386 5.91 -5.10 -13.36
N LEU A 387 5.68 -3.85 -13.78
CA LEU A 387 5.53 -3.43 -15.17
C LEU A 387 6.79 -2.70 -15.61
N MET A 388 7.40 -3.15 -16.70
CA MET A 388 8.60 -2.54 -17.26
C MET A 388 8.36 -2.01 -18.67
N LEU A 389 8.66 -0.72 -18.87
CA LEU A 389 8.46 -0.08 -20.17
C LEU A 389 9.69 -0.18 -21.05
N TYR A 390 9.46 -0.50 -22.32
CA TYR A 390 10.48 -0.51 -23.35
C TYR A 390 9.93 0.07 -24.66
N ARG A 391 10.74 0.90 -25.31
CA ARG A 391 10.46 1.46 -26.65
C ARG A 391 11.68 1.26 -27.51
N ASP A 392 11.55 0.43 -28.54
CA ASP A 392 12.68 0.09 -29.41
C ASP A 392 13.19 1.30 -30.20
N GLU A 393 12.28 2.18 -30.63
CA GLU A 393 12.59 3.39 -31.40
C GLU A 393 13.53 4.38 -30.68
N VAL A 394 13.62 4.31 -29.35
CA VAL A 394 14.53 5.15 -28.56
C VAL A 394 15.99 4.70 -28.75
N TYR A 395 16.20 3.43 -29.04
CA TYR A 395 17.52 2.84 -29.22
C TYR A 395 17.87 2.57 -30.69
N ASN A 396 16.86 2.28 -31.51
CA ASN A 396 16.98 1.86 -32.90
C ASN A 396 16.12 2.78 -33.80
N PRO A 397 16.70 3.83 -34.42
CA PRO A 397 15.95 4.80 -35.23
C PRO A 397 15.21 4.20 -36.43
N ASP A 398 15.75 3.12 -37.00
CA ASP A 398 15.24 2.42 -38.19
C ASP A 398 14.34 1.21 -37.85
N THR A 399 13.88 1.10 -36.60
CA THR A 399 13.02 -0.01 -36.17
C THR A 399 11.69 -0.05 -36.92
N GLN A 400 11.21 -1.26 -37.21
CA GLN A 400 9.86 -1.48 -37.73
C GLN A 400 8.79 -1.25 -36.65
N ALA A 401 9.16 -1.35 -35.37
CA ALA A 401 8.29 -1.12 -34.22
C ALA A 401 8.15 0.38 -33.86
N ARG A 402 8.28 1.28 -34.84
CA ARG A 402 8.24 2.73 -34.59
C ARG A 402 6.87 3.14 -34.05
N GLY A 403 6.86 3.95 -32.99
CA GLY A 403 5.65 4.35 -32.29
C GLY A 403 4.98 3.22 -31.49
N ILE A 404 5.65 2.09 -31.26
CA ILE A 404 5.15 1.00 -30.41
C ILE A 404 5.95 0.98 -29.10
N ALA A 405 5.22 0.91 -28.00
CA ALA A 405 5.74 0.72 -26.66
C ALA A 405 5.32 -0.65 -26.11
N GLU A 406 6.26 -1.31 -25.45
CA GLU A 406 6.09 -2.57 -24.76
C GLU A 406 5.90 -2.30 -23.26
N ILE A 407 4.81 -2.80 -22.69
CA ILE A 407 4.56 -2.90 -21.26
C ILE A 407 4.80 -4.37 -20.88
N ASN A 408 5.97 -4.64 -20.32
CA ASN A 408 6.38 -5.98 -19.94
C ASN A 408 5.99 -6.27 -18.49
N ILE A 409 5.11 -7.25 -18.29
CA ILE A 409 4.80 -7.79 -16.96
C ILE A 409 5.92 -8.76 -16.59
N THR A 410 6.90 -8.28 -15.83
CA THR A 410 8.08 -9.07 -15.44
C THR A 410 7.91 -9.77 -14.10
N LYS A 411 6.91 -9.36 -13.32
CA LYS A 411 6.44 -10.06 -12.13
C LYS A 411 4.93 -9.88 -11.96
N GLN A 412 4.25 -10.96 -11.60
CA GLN A 412 2.86 -10.96 -11.18
C GLN A 412 2.66 -12.16 -10.23
N ARG A 413 2.20 -11.93 -9.00
CA ARG A 413 1.94 -12.99 -8.02
C ARG A 413 0.72 -13.85 -8.38
N ASN A 414 -0.29 -13.24 -9.00
CA ASN A 414 -1.63 -13.83 -9.14
C ASN A 414 -2.04 -14.14 -10.59
N GLY A 415 -1.09 -14.21 -11.53
CA GLY A 415 -1.41 -14.22 -12.96
C GLY A 415 -0.23 -14.50 -13.88
N THR A 416 -0.46 -14.35 -15.18
CA THR A 416 0.54 -14.68 -16.21
C THR A 416 1.49 -13.52 -16.49
N LEU A 417 2.75 -13.84 -16.73
CA LEU A 417 3.70 -12.89 -17.31
C LEU A 417 3.38 -12.65 -18.80
N GLY A 418 3.90 -11.56 -19.35
CA GLY A 418 3.79 -11.29 -20.77
C GLY A 418 4.04 -9.84 -21.14
N THR A 419 4.02 -9.59 -22.44
CA THR A 419 4.16 -8.25 -23.01
C THR A 419 2.83 -7.78 -23.54
N ILE A 420 2.49 -6.54 -23.24
CA ILE A 420 1.36 -5.82 -23.81
C ILE A 420 1.91 -4.69 -24.67
N TYR A 421 1.32 -4.50 -25.83
CA TYR A 421 1.73 -3.45 -26.76
C TYR A 421 0.75 -2.29 -26.69
N ARG A 422 1.30 -1.08 -26.73
CA ARG A 422 0.55 0.17 -26.84
C ARG A 422 1.20 1.03 -27.90
N ARG A 423 0.41 1.81 -28.62
CA ARG A 423 0.95 2.83 -29.51
C ARG A 423 1.38 4.03 -28.67
N PHE A 424 2.58 4.54 -28.90
CA PHE A 424 3.09 5.74 -28.26
C PHE A 424 3.14 6.87 -29.28
N HIS A 425 2.19 7.79 -29.22
CA HIS A 425 2.04 8.87 -30.20
C HIS A 425 1.78 10.20 -29.49
N ASN A 426 2.40 11.28 -29.98
CA ASN A 426 2.33 12.62 -29.36
C ASN A 426 2.75 12.67 -27.89
N GLY A 427 3.48 11.66 -27.41
CA GLY A 427 3.86 11.55 -26.01
C GLY A 427 2.83 10.86 -25.12
N HIS A 428 1.79 10.23 -25.69
CA HIS A 428 0.70 9.57 -24.99
C HIS A 428 0.55 8.11 -25.43
N PHE A 429 0.04 7.25 -24.53
CA PHE A 429 -0.28 5.86 -24.85
C PHE A 429 -1.68 5.74 -25.46
N LEU A 430 -1.80 4.94 -26.51
CA LEU A 430 -3.04 4.70 -27.23
C LEU A 430 -3.23 3.20 -27.50
N PRO A 431 -4.48 2.72 -27.66
CA PRO A 431 -4.74 1.36 -28.10
C PRO A 431 -4.10 1.05 -29.45
N VAL A 432 -3.71 -0.22 -29.60
CA VAL A 432 -3.11 -0.81 -30.81
C VAL A 432 -3.52 -2.27 -30.92
N ASP A 433 -3.57 -2.80 -32.13
CA ASP A 433 -3.75 -4.23 -32.35
C ASP A 433 -2.52 -5.02 -31.85
N GLN A 434 -2.74 -5.94 -30.91
CA GLN A 434 -1.67 -6.65 -30.22
C GLN A 434 -0.86 -7.56 -31.14
N GLU A 435 -1.51 -8.23 -32.10
CA GLU A 435 -0.84 -9.18 -32.98
C GLU A 435 0.04 -8.47 -34.00
N SER A 436 -0.47 -7.42 -34.62
CA SER A 436 0.30 -6.56 -35.54
C SER A 436 1.50 -5.94 -34.82
N ALA A 437 1.29 -5.43 -33.59
CA ALA A 437 2.37 -4.84 -32.81
C ALA A 437 3.44 -5.88 -32.41
N ARG A 438 3.01 -7.09 -32.01
CA ARG A 438 3.92 -8.20 -31.69
C ARG A 438 4.81 -8.57 -32.88
N VAL A 439 4.25 -8.65 -34.08
CA VAL A 439 5.02 -8.96 -35.30
C VAL A 439 6.08 -7.89 -35.57
N LEU A 440 5.72 -6.61 -35.45
CA LEU A 440 6.64 -5.49 -35.68
C LEU A 440 7.73 -5.38 -34.60
N SER A 441 7.42 -5.73 -33.35
CA SER A 441 8.34 -5.70 -32.22
C SER A 441 9.24 -6.94 -32.11
N THR A 442 8.93 -8.02 -32.83
CA THR A 442 9.76 -9.22 -32.83
C THR A 442 11.01 -8.95 -33.67
N PRO A 443 12.23 -9.03 -33.10
CA PRO A 443 13.45 -8.81 -33.85
C PRO A 443 13.54 -9.86 -34.97
N MET A 444 13.65 -9.39 -36.22
CA MET A 444 13.89 -10.29 -37.36
C MET A 444 15.16 -11.09 -37.09
N THR A 445 15.05 -12.42 -37.11
CA THR A 445 16.24 -13.27 -37.16
C THR A 445 17.01 -12.88 -38.42
N PRO A 446 18.31 -12.51 -38.36
CA PRO A 446 19.05 -12.18 -39.57
C PRO A 446 18.96 -13.39 -40.51
N GLY A 447 18.30 -13.17 -41.65
CA GLY A 447 18.05 -14.22 -42.63
C GLY A 447 19.37 -14.90 -42.97
N ASN A 448 19.38 -16.23 -42.85
CA ASN A 448 20.50 -17.06 -43.28
C ASN A 448 20.96 -16.56 -44.65
N PRO A 449 22.22 -16.10 -44.83
CA PRO A 449 22.63 -15.49 -46.07
C PRO A 449 22.37 -16.50 -47.18
N ARG A 450 21.50 -16.13 -48.13
CA ARG A 450 21.25 -16.93 -49.32
C ARG A 450 22.61 -17.25 -49.91
N ARG A 451 23.01 -18.53 -49.82
CA ARG A 451 24.20 -19.05 -50.50
C ARG A 451 24.01 -18.74 -51.97
N TYR A 452 24.64 -17.66 -52.45
CA TYR A 452 24.91 -17.51 -53.87
C TYR A 452 25.78 -18.69 -54.24
N SER A 453 25.20 -19.65 -54.95
CA SER A 453 25.94 -20.70 -55.63
C SER A 453 26.82 -20.02 -56.67
N ASN A 454 28.06 -19.73 -56.32
CA ASN A 454 29.11 -19.40 -57.28
C ASN A 454 29.29 -20.62 -58.18
N ASN A 455 28.63 -20.59 -59.33
CA ASN A 455 28.88 -21.51 -60.43
C ASN A 455 30.25 -21.15 -61.04
N ARG A 456 31.33 -21.51 -60.33
CA ARG A 456 32.66 -21.54 -60.94
C ARG A 456 32.71 -22.77 -61.83
N MET A 457 32.60 -22.51 -63.13
CA MET A 457 33.05 -23.43 -64.16
C MET A 457 34.46 -23.94 -63.80
N SER A 458 34.56 -25.20 -63.40
CA SER A 458 35.82 -25.93 -63.42
C SER A 458 36.11 -26.31 -64.86
N GLY A 459 37.07 -25.61 -65.47
CA GLY A 459 37.70 -26.07 -66.71
C GLY A 459 38.34 -27.44 -66.47
N SER A 460 37.71 -28.48 -67.03
CA SER A 460 38.32 -29.78 -67.25
C SER A 460 39.26 -29.66 -68.45
N LYS A 461 40.54 -29.91 -68.21
CA LYS A 461 41.53 -30.21 -69.25
C LYS A 461 41.35 -31.67 -69.71
N ALA A 462 41.81 -31.88 -70.94
CA ALA A 462 42.10 -33.14 -71.64
C ALA A 462 40.93 -33.71 -72.46
N GLU A 463 40.92 -33.52 -73.78
CA GLU A 463 41.66 -34.26 -74.82
C GLU A 463 41.05 -35.62 -75.20
N ARG A 464 40.75 -35.71 -76.52
CA ARG A 464 40.64 -36.90 -77.39
C ARG A 464 39.28 -37.59 -77.54
N LEU A 465 38.60 -37.17 -78.63
CA LEU A 465 38.15 -38.00 -79.76
C LEU A 465 38.05 -39.52 -79.48
N PHE A 466 36.83 -40.06 -79.51
CA PHE A 466 36.29 -40.86 -80.63
C PHE A 466 34.77 -40.94 -80.54
#